data_AF-A0A099ZV48-F1
#
_entry.id   AF-A0A099ZV48-F1
#
_cell.length_a   1.000
_cell.length_b   1.000
_cell.length_c   1.000
_cell.angle_alpha   90.00
_cell.angle_beta   90.00
_cell.angle_gamma   90.00
#
_symmetry.space_group_name_H-M   'P 1'
#
loop_
_entity.id
_entity.type
_entity.pdbx_description
1 polymer ?
#
loop_
_entity_poly.entity_id
_entity_poly.type
_entity_poly.pdbx_seq_one_letter_code
_entity_poly.pdbx_strand_id
1 'polypeptide(L)' 'MENLSNANCRFALDLFRRVSEANPTGNVFFSPISVSAALAMVVLGARGNTEAQMLK' A
#
# COMPACT_ATOMS: atom_id res chain seq x y z
N MET A 1 6.88 -16.74 3.22
CA MET A 1 6.29 -15.98 2.09
C MET A 1 4.82 -15.65 2.30
N GLU A 2 4.05 -16.51 2.97
CA GLU A 2 2.62 -16.29 3.27
C GLU A 2 2.34 -14.97 4.01
N ASN A 3 3.14 -14.61 5.02
CA ASN A 3 3.00 -13.33 5.74
C ASN A 3 3.12 -12.10 4.83
N LEU A 4 4.08 -12.10 3.89
CA LEU A 4 4.27 -11.00 2.94
C LEU A 4 3.11 -10.93 1.94
N SER A 5 2.63 -12.09 1.47
CA SER A 5 1.44 -12.17 0.62
C SER A 5 0.21 -11.60 1.33
N ASN A 6 -0.04 -12.00 2.57
CA ASN A 6 -1.16 -11.53 3.37
C ASN A 6 -1.07 -10.02 3.66
N ALA A 7 0.12 -9.51 3.98
CA ALA A 7 0.34 -8.07 4.16
C ALA A 7 0.03 -7.27 2.87
N ASN A 8 0.52 -7.74 1.72
CA ASN A 8 0.24 -7.12 0.43
C ASN A 8 -1.25 -7.17 0.04
N CYS A 9 -1.94 -8.29 0.31
CA CYS A 9 -3.38 -8.40 0.08
C CYS A 9 -4.17 -7.42 0.97
N ARG A 10 -3.80 -7.30 2.25
CA ARG A 10 -4.44 -6.35 3.17
C ARG A 10 -4.22 -4.91 2.72
N PHE A 11 -2.97 -4.54 2.40
CA PHE A 11 -2.64 -3.23 1.85
C PHE A 11 -3.44 -2.93 0.57
N ALA A 12 -3.56 -3.90 -0.34
CA ALA A 12 -4.33 -3.76 -1.58
C ALA A 12 -5.80 -3.41 -1.31
N LEU A 13 -6.45 -4.15 -0.40
CA LEU A 13 -7.86 -3.92 -0.04
C LEU A 13 -8.06 -2.57 0.66
N ASP A 14 -7.16 -2.21 1.59
CA ASP A 14 -7.21 -0.93 2.28
C ASP A 14 -7.03 0.25 1.32
N LEU A 15 -6.09 0.13 0.37
CA LEU A 15 -5.88 1.14 -0.67
C LEU A 15 -7.05 1.22 -1.65
N PHE A 16 -7.56 0.07 -2.11
CA PHE A 16 -8.70 0.02 -3.03
C PHE A 16 -9.93 0.70 -2.42
N ARG A 17 -10.22 0.45 -1.13
CA ARG A 17 -11.32 1.11 -0.41
C ARG A 17 -11.15 2.63 -0.42
N ARG A 18 -9.98 3.15 -0.04
CA ARG A 18 -9.73 4.61 0.01
C ARG A 18 -9.84 5.27 -1.37
N VAL A 19 -9.31 4.62 -2.41
CA VAL A 19 -9.40 5.16 -3.77
C VAL A 19 -10.84 5.12 -4.28
N SER A 20 -11.58 4.06 -3.97
CA SER A 20 -13.01 3.93 -4.33
C SER A 20 -13.88 4.95 -3.59
N GLU A 21 -13.59 5.26 -2.32
CA GLU A 21 -14.25 6.34 -1.59
C GLU A 21 -14.02 7.72 -2.24
N ALA A 22 -12.83 7.94 -2.79
CA ALA A 22 -12.51 9.16 -3.53
C ALA A 22 -13.07 9.18 -4.96
N ASN A 23 -13.37 8.01 -5.54
CA ASN A 23 -13.94 7.87 -6.89
C ASN A 23 -15.15 6.91 -6.89
N PRO A 24 -16.31 7.29 -6.33
CA PRO A 24 -17.40 6.36 -6.02
C PRO A 24 -18.08 5.73 -7.24
N THR A 25 -17.99 6.37 -8.40
CA THR A 25 -18.71 5.95 -9.63
C THR A 25 -17.77 5.64 -10.79
N GLY A 26 -16.48 5.95 -10.66
CA GLY A 26 -15.50 5.73 -11.72
C GLY A 26 -14.81 4.37 -11.60
N ASN A 27 -14.18 3.97 -12.70
CA ASN A 27 -13.35 2.77 -12.70
C ASN A 27 -12.09 2.99 -11.85
N VAL A 28 -11.74 1.99 -11.03
CA VAL A 28 -10.50 1.97 -10.24
C VAL A 28 -9.67 0.76 -10.68
N PHE A 29 -8.46 1.02 -11.16
CA PHE A 29 -7.52 -0.01 -11.60
C PHE A 29 -6.10 0.37 -11.19
N PHE A 30 -5.40 -0.50 -10.48
CA PHE A 30 -4.01 -0.31 -10.09
C PHE A 30 -3.32 -1.65 -9.80
N SER A 31 -1.98 -1.62 -9.71
CA SER A 31 -1.16 -2.77 -9.29
C SER A 31 -0.73 -2.61 -7.82
N PRO A 32 -1.33 -3.34 -6.87
CA PRO A 32 -1.00 -3.18 -5.45
C PRO A 32 0.44 -3.57 -5.11
N ILE A 33 0.95 -4.62 -5.76
CA ILE A 33 2.31 -5.10 -5.56
C ILE A 33 3.33 -4.07 -6.03
N SER A 34 3.09 -3.41 -7.18
CA SER A 34 3.98 -2.37 -7.68
C SER A 34 4.05 -1.19 -6.72
N VAL A 35 2.92 -0.75 -6.16
CA VAL A 35 2.88 0.35 -5.17
C VAL A 35 3.59 -0.07 -3.88
N SER A 36 3.29 -1.27 -3.36
CA SER A 36 3.94 -1.80 -2.15
C SER A 36 5.45 -1.91 -2.31
N ALA A 37 5.94 -2.42 -3.45
CA ALA A 37 7.37 -2.50 -3.74
C ALA A 37 8.04 -1.11 -3.82
N ALA A 38 7.38 -0.15 -4.46
CA ALA A 38 7.88 1.23 -4.51
C ALA A 38 7.97 1.84 -3.11
N LEU A 39 6.94 1.67 -2.27
CA LEU A 39 6.94 2.15 -0.88
C LEU A 39 8.02 1.44 -0.05
N ALA A 40 8.21 0.13 -0.22
CA ALA A 40 9.26 -0.61 0.46
C ALA A 40 10.65 -0.05 0.13
N MET A 41 10.92 0.32 -1.12
CA MET A 41 12.18 1.00 -1.48
C MET A 41 12.32 2.36 -0.80
N VAL A 42 11.23 3.14 -0.70
CA VAL A 42 11.23 4.45 -0.02
C VAL A 42 11.48 4.29 1.49
N VAL A 43 10.93 3.24 2.12
CA VAL A 43 11.16 2.95 3.55
C VAL A 43 12.65 2.84 3.87
N LEU A 44 13.45 2.24 2.99
CA LEU A 44 14.89 2.07 3.21
C LEU A 44 15.64 3.41 3.41
N GLY A 45 15.13 4.49 2.82
CA GLY A 45 15.64 5.85 2.99
C GLY A 45 14.96 6.66 4.10
N ALA A 46 13.80 6.22 4.60
CA ALA A 46 13.04 6.91 5.63
C ALA A 46 13.65 6.69 7.03
N ARG A 47 13.48 7.64 7.95
CA ARG A 47 13.94 7.51 9.35
C ARG A 47 12.90 8.06 10.32
N GLY A 48 13.02 7.64 11.58
CA GLY A 48 12.21 8.16 12.68
C GLY A 48 10.72 7.95 12.44
N ASN A 49 9.92 9.00 12.63
CA ASN A 49 8.46 8.90 12.52
C ASN A 49 7.99 8.54 11.09
N THR A 50 8.72 8.95 10.06
CA THR A 50 8.35 8.64 8.66
C THR A 50 8.47 7.14 8.39
N GLU A 51 9.58 6.52 8.80
CA GLU A 51 9.78 5.06 8.69
C GLU A 51 8.72 4.30 9.48
N ALA A 52 8.44 4.72 10.72
CA ALA A 52 7.46 4.08 11.58
C ALA A 52 6.04 4.10 11.00
N GLN A 53 5.64 5.19 10.33
CA GLN A 53 4.33 5.29 9.69
C GLN A 53 4.22 4.45 8.43
N MET A 54 5.29 4.31 7.66
CA MET A 54 5.29 3.51 6.44
C MET A 54 5.30 2.00 6.70
N LEU A 55 5.81 1.55 7.85
CA LEU A 55 5.83 0.15 8.27
C LEU A 55 4.56 -0.31 9.01
N LYS A 56 3.61 0.60 9.24
CA LYS A 56 2.38 0.35 10.01
C LYS A 56 1.25 -0.19 9.14
#